data_AF-A0A7W9X6X3-F1
#
_entry.id   AF-A0A7W9X6X3-F1
#
_cell.length_a   1.000
_cell.length_b   1.000
_cell.length_c   1.000
_cell.angle_alpha   90.00
_cell.angle_beta   90.00
_cell.angle_gamma   90.00
#
_symmetry.space_group_name_H-M   'P 1'
#
loop_
_entity.id
_entity.type
_entity.pdbx_description
1 polymer ?
#
loop_
_entity_poly.entity_id
_entity_poly.type
_entity_poly.pdbx_seq_one_letter_code
_entity_poly.pdbx_strand_id
1 'polypeptide(L)'
;MIQQLYEQRDLPIEDLRKIGLASGKDIHMSNDNISALLSGRRTEILKLSDLSYEGHHIAELEAKLSVKPQRNGELGLLVHPIYKQAPHLAFLSIEEAESLEKGEVPNIEKIMYDEEGIPKDVIVEFDQETKEFIVIDEARILVPDRINGEYLSLDQKERYRKGKEVEMSDGTIVQFSATEQEGIRSNKLALIASVLIDGGLSFVLYQGLNYLFGKKQHDEDADVYSKDYYTDLENLEQQERRGEPFARQPDKQYSRTYTRSGSR
;
A
#
# COMPACT_ATOMS: atom_id res chain seq x y z
N MET A 1 7.33 6.66 -6.47
CA MET A 1 7.29 5.43 -7.28
C MET A 1 6.76 4.31 -6.40
N ILE A 2 5.71 3.60 -6.83
CA ILE A 2 5.28 2.34 -6.21
C ILE A 2 6.53 1.46 -6.13
N GLN A 3 6.90 1.02 -4.92
CA GLN A 3 8.06 0.16 -4.76
C GLN A 3 7.66 -1.25 -5.20
N GLN A 4 7.78 -1.48 -6.51
CA GLN A 4 7.50 -2.75 -7.15
C GLN A 4 8.59 -3.77 -6.76
N LEU A 5 8.17 -4.93 -6.24
CA LEU A 5 9.08 -5.99 -5.80
C LEU A 5 9.47 -6.94 -6.94
N TYR A 6 8.59 -7.09 -7.93
CA TYR A 6 8.72 -8.08 -9.00
C TYR A 6 8.49 -7.47 -10.36
N GLU A 7 9.12 -7.98 -11.42
CA GLU A 7 8.86 -7.51 -12.77
C GLU A 7 7.67 -8.23 -13.40
N GLN A 8 6.99 -7.60 -14.36
CA GLN A 8 5.82 -8.20 -15.01
C GLN A 8 6.16 -9.53 -15.72
N ARG A 9 7.39 -9.65 -16.23
CA ARG A 9 7.89 -10.89 -16.84
C ARG A 9 8.05 -12.05 -15.86
N ASP A 10 8.08 -11.77 -14.55
CA ASP A 10 8.24 -12.78 -13.50
C ASP A 10 6.89 -13.38 -13.07
N LEU A 11 5.76 -12.82 -13.54
CA LEU A 11 4.45 -13.34 -13.21
C LEU A 11 4.28 -14.79 -13.73
N PRO A 12 3.67 -15.68 -12.94
CA PRO A 12 3.48 -17.08 -13.33
C PRO A 12 2.35 -17.23 -14.34
N ILE A 13 2.61 -16.88 -15.60
CA ILE A 13 1.62 -16.88 -16.69
C ILE A 13 0.97 -18.25 -16.88
N GLU A 14 1.74 -19.32 -16.73
CA GLU A 14 1.22 -20.69 -16.85
C GLU A 14 0.19 -21.01 -15.76
N ASP A 15 0.39 -20.53 -14.53
CA ASP A 15 -0.57 -20.73 -13.44
C ASP A 15 -1.80 -19.82 -13.61
N LEU A 16 -1.62 -18.58 -14.06
CA LEU A 16 -2.73 -17.68 -14.40
C LEU A 16 -3.62 -18.27 -15.50
N ARG A 17 -3.04 -18.98 -16.47
CA ARG A 17 -3.79 -19.65 -17.54
C ARG A 17 -4.64 -20.80 -17.01
N LYS A 18 -4.11 -21.60 -16.07
CA LYS A 18 -4.84 -22.72 -15.44
C LYS A 18 -6.08 -22.27 -14.65
N ILE A 19 -6.18 -20.98 -14.33
CA ILE A 19 -7.31 -20.41 -13.58
C ILE A 19 -8.14 -19.43 -14.42
N GLY A 20 -7.94 -19.41 -15.74
CA GLY A 20 -8.72 -18.61 -16.68
C GLY A 20 -8.35 -17.12 -16.73
N LEU A 21 -7.25 -16.71 -16.11
CA LEU A 21 -6.82 -15.30 -16.04
C LEU A 21 -5.73 -14.92 -17.04
N ALA A 22 -5.35 -15.82 -17.94
CA ALA A 22 -4.43 -15.49 -19.03
C ALA A 22 -4.72 -16.31 -20.30
N SER A 23 -4.46 -15.74 -21.46
CA SER A 23 -4.50 -16.41 -22.77
C SER A 23 -3.28 -16.01 -23.59
N GLY A 24 -2.42 -16.98 -23.93
CA GLY A 24 -1.13 -16.69 -24.56
C GLY A 24 -0.25 -15.81 -23.67
N LYS A 25 -0.01 -14.56 -24.09
CA LYS A 25 0.72 -13.52 -23.34
C LYS A 25 -0.19 -12.49 -22.67
N ASP A 26 -1.49 -12.53 -22.95
CA ASP A 26 -2.44 -11.55 -22.46
C ASP A 26 -2.93 -11.99 -21.07
N ILE A 27 -2.90 -11.06 -20.11
CA ILE A 27 -3.41 -11.27 -18.76
C ILE A 27 -4.79 -10.60 -18.67
N HIS A 28 -5.79 -11.35 -18.23
CA HIS A 28 -7.19 -10.92 -18.10
C HIS A 28 -7.48 -10.41 -16.67
N MET A 29 -6.72 -9.41 -16.22
CA MET A 29 -6.91 -8.74 -14.94
C MET A 29 -6.77 -7.23 -15.12
N SER A 30 -7.33 -6.45 -14.20
CA SER A 30 -7.11 -5.00 -14.18
C SER A 30 -5.64 -4.67 -13.90
N ASN A 31 -5.19 -3.50 -14.34
CA ASN A 31 -3.84 -3.01 -14.07
C ASN A 31 -3.56 -2.88 -12.56
N ASP A 32 -4.57 -2.53 -11.77
CA ASP A 32 -4.44 -2.43 -10.31
C ASP A 32 -4.17 -3.80 -9.69
N ASN A 33 -4.84 -4.85 -10.18
CA ASN A 33 -4.60 -6.22 -9.71
C ASN A 33 -3.20 -6.72 -10.10
N ILE A 34 -2.76 -6.39 -11.32
CA ILE A 34 -1.38 -6.67 -11.75
C ILE A 34 -0.38 -5.93 -10.85
N SER A 35 -0.59 -4.64 -10.61
CA SER A 35 0.25 -3.80 -9.75
C SER A 35 0.31 -4.32 -8.31
N ALA A 36 -0.81 -4.82 -7.78
CA ALA A 36 -0.88 -5.46 -6.48
C ALA A 36 0.02 -6.70 -6.41
N LEU A 37 -0.09 -7.61 -7.37
CA LEU A 37 0.77 -8.81 -7.45
C LEU A 37 2.25 -8.44 -7.55
N LEU A 38 2.60 -7.48 -8.40
CA LEU A 38 3.99 -7.04 -8.60
C LEU A 38 4.58 -6.35 -7.36
N SER A 39 3.73 -5.84 -6.48
CA SER A 39 4.11 -5.29 -5.17
C SER A 39 4.08 -6.34 -4.05
N GLY A 40 3.80 -7.62 -4.37
CA GLY A 40 3.68 -8.70 -3.39
C GLY A 40 2.41 -8.66 -2.54
N ARG A 41 1.41 -7.86 -2.96
CA ARG A 41 0.12 -7.70 -2.28
C ARG A 41 -0.94 -8.65 -2.86
N ARG A 42 -2.10 -8.69 -2.22
CA ARG A 42 -3.27 -9.42 -2.71
C ARG A 42 -4.04 -8.60 -3.74
N THR A 43 -4.66 -9.28 -4.70
CA THR A 43 -5.66 -8.68 -5.60
C THR A 43 -6.98 -8.44 -4.86
N GLU A 44 -7.91 -7.74 -5.52
CA GLU A 44 -9.33 -7.86 -5.20
C GLU A 44 -9.84 -9.29 -5.47
N ILE A 45 -11.10 -9.57 -5.12
CA ILE A 45 -11.77 -10.83 -5.51
C ILE A 45 -11.81 -10.91 -7.04
N LEU A 46 -11.28 -12.02 -7.56
CA LEU A 46 -11.33 -12.37 -8.96
C LEU A 46 -12.21 -13.61 -9.16
N LYS A 47 -12.95 -13.60 -10.27
CA LYS A 47 -13.69 -14.75 -10.76
C LYS A 47 -12.75 -15.64 -11.57
N LEU A 48 -12.37 -16.77 -10.98
CA LEU A 48 -11.57 -17.80 -11.62
C LEU A 48 -12.50 -18.76 -12.36
N SER A 49 -12.05 -19.29 -13.50
CA SER A 49 -12.85 -20.19 -14.32
C SER A 49 -12.03 -21.33 -14.88
N ASP A 50 -12.71 -22.43 -15.22
CA ASP A 50 -12.11 -23.63 -15.83
C ASP A 50 -10.99 -24.25 -14.97
N LEU A 51 -11.24 -24.28 -13.67
CA LEU A 51 -10.30 -24.82 -12.69
C LEU A 51 -10.33 -26.34 -12.75
N SER A 52 -9.15 -26.96 -12.78
CA SER A 52 -8.99 -28.41 -12.73
C SER A 52 -8.02 -28.79 -11.62
N TYR A 53 -8.52 -29.54 -10.63
CA TYR A 53 -7.71 -30.06 -9.52
C TYR A 53 -8.03 -31.53 -9.27
N GLU A 54 -7.02 -32.39 -9.26
CA GLU A 54 -7.15 -33.84 -8.99
C GLU A 54 -8.27 -34.55 -9.79
N GLY A 55 -8.50 -34.12 -11.04
CA GLY A 55 -9.54 -34.69 -11.92
C GLY A 55 -10.95 -34.16 -11.67
N HIS A 56 -11.12 -33.24 -10.72
CA HIS A 56 -12.36 -32.50 -10.52
C HIS A 56 -12.30 -31.16 -11.26
N HIS A 57 -13.34 -30.92 -12.08
CA HIS A 57 -13.54 -29.64 -12.75
C HIS A 57 -14.42 -28.75 -11.89
N ILE A 58 -13.91 -27.56 -11.59
CA ILE A 58 -14.63 -26.49 -10.90
C ILE A 58 -14.88 -25.41 -11.96
N ALA A 59 -16.14 -25.22 -12.33
CA ALA A 59 -16.51 -24.28 -13.38
C ALA A 59 -16.09 -22.84 -13.02
N GLU A 60 -16.26 -22.48 -11.75
CA GLU A 60 -16.03 -21.13 -11.25
C GLU A 60 -15.65 -21.12 -9.77
N LEU A 61 -14.77 -20.20 -9.38
CA LEU A 61 -14.42 -19.92 -7.99
C LEU A 61 -14.09 -18.43 -7.83
N GLU A 62 -14.59 -17.82 -6.76
CA GLU A 62 -14.16 -16.48 -6.36
C GLU A 62 -13.01 -16.57 -5.37
N ALA A 63 -11.92 -15.85 -5.66
CA ALA A 63 -10.73 -15.84 -4.81
C ALA A 63 -9.90 -14.55 -5.00
N LYS A 64 -9.20 -14.14 -3.95
CA LYS A 64 -8.06 -13.22 -4.10
C LYS A 64 -6.82 -13.99 -4.50
N LEU A 65 -5.87 -13.32 -5.14
CA LEU A 65 -4.59 -13.90 -5.56
C LEU A 65 -3.42 -13.15 -4.91
N SER A 66 -2.33 -13.86 -4.65
CA SER A 66 -1.04 -13.24 -4.36
C SER A 66 0.09 -14.05 -4.99
N VAL A 67 1.30 -13.48 -5.01
CA VAL A 67 2.51 -14.18 -5.47
C VAL A 67 3.53 -14.27 -4.35
N LYS A 68 4.31 -15.36 -4.34
CA LYS A 68 5.47 -15.50 -3.45
C LYS A 68 6.66 -16.11 -4.19
N PRO A 69 7.89 -15.70 -3.87
CA PRO A 69 9.08 -16.39 -4.37
C PRO A 69 9.09 -17.85 -3.89
N GLN A 70 9.40 -18.76 -4.81
CA GLN A 70 9.65 -20.16 -4.54
C GLN A 70 11.14 -20.41 -4.29
N ARG A 71 11.49 -21.64 -3.89
CA ARG A 71 12.89 -22.03 -3.63
C ARG A 71 13.81 -21.89 -4.85
N ASN A 72 13.26 -21.98 -6.05
CA ASN A 72 13.99 -21.81 -7.32
C ASN A 72 14.12 -20.34 -7.75
N GLY A 73 13.55 -19.40 -7.00
CA GLY A 73 13.52 -17.97 -7.32
C GLY A 73 12.36 -17.53 -8.22
N GLU A 74 11.57 -18.45 -8.78
CA GLU A 74 10.37 -18.13 -9.57
C GLU A 74 9.21 -17.71 -8.66
N LEU A 75 8.27 -16.93 -9.19
CA LEU A 75 7.06 -16.59 -8.46
C LEU A 75 6.04 -17.72 -8.55
N GLY A 76 5.58 -18.18 -7.39
CA GLY A 76 4.43 -19.06 -7.28
C GLY A 76 3.14 -18.26 -7.06
N LEU A 77 2.07 -18.67 -7.74
CA LEU A 77 0.74 -18.13 -7.52
C LEU A 77 0.07 -18.77 -6.29
N LEU A 78 -0.53 -17.95 -5.45
CA LEU A 78 -1.35 -18.36 -4.32
C LEU A 78 -2.80 -17.95 -4.56
N VAL A 79 -3.71 -18.87 -4.29
CA VAL A 79 -5.16 -18.68 -4.41
C VAL A 79 -5.76 -18.64 -3.00
N HIS A 80 -6.47 -17.55 -2.70
CA HIS A 80 -7.13 -17.31 -1.41
C HIS A 80 -8.65 -17.35 -1.62
N PRO A 81 -9.28 -18.53 -1.54
CA PRO A 81 -10.71 -18.66 -1.77
C PRO A 81 -11.53 -18.03 -0.63
N ILE A 82 -12.82 -17.80 -0.89
CA ILE A 82 -13.76 -17.38 0.16
C ILE A 82 -14.08 -18.58 1.05
N TYR A 83 -13.54 -18.59 2.27
CA TYR A 83 -13.80 -19.64 3.25
C TYR A 83 -15.17 -19.50 3.90
N LYS A 84 -15.77 -20.61 4.31
CA LYS A 84 -17.00 -20.59 5.13
C LYS A 84 -16.71 -20.14 6.56
N GLN A 85 -15.59 -20.61 7.10
CA GLN A 85 -15.08 -20.33 8.44
C GLN A 85 -13.56 -20.18 8.35
N ALA A 86 -13.02 -19.24 9.12
CA ALA A 86 -11.60 -18.96 9.13
C ALA A 86 -10.80 -20.17 9.65
N PRO A 87 -9.71 -20.56 8.97
CA PRO A 87 -8.78 -21.52 9.53
C PRO A 87 -8.19 -20.99 10.85
N HIS A 88 -8.28 -21.78 11.91
CA HIS A 88 -7.73 -21.37 13.21
C HIS A 88 -6.20 -21.33 13.19
N LEU A 89 -5.63 -20.24 13.70
CA LEU A 89 -4.18 -20.08 13.90
C LEU A 89 -3.82 -20.43 15.35
N ALA A 90 -3.04 -21.49 15.54
CA ALA A 90 -2.73 -22.03 16.87
C ALA A 90 -1.99 -21.04 17.82
N PHE A 91 -1.36 -20.01 17.27
CA PHE A 91 -0.63 -18.99 18.04
C PHE A 91 -1.47 -17.74 18.36
N LEU A 92 -2.71 -17.69 17.87
CA LEU A 92 -3.66 -16.62 18.12
C LEU A 92 -4.67 -17.09 19.17
N SER A 93 -4.87 -16.29 20.23
CA SER A 93 -5.89 -16.61 21.22
C SER A 93 -7.30 -16.51 20.60
N ILE A 94 -8.29 -17.12 21.23
CA ILE A 94 -9.68 -17.04 20.77
C ILE A 94 -10.16 -15.59 20.79
N GLU A 95 -9.85 -14.85 21.86
CA GLU A 95 -10.22 -13.44 22.00
C GLU A 95 -9.56 -12.56 20.94
N GLU A 96 -8.28 -12.80 20.65
CA GLU A 96 -7.53 -12.10 19.61
C GLU A 96 -8.13 -12.37 18.22
N ALA A 97 -8.39 -13.64 17.89
CA ALA A 97 -9.05 -14.04 16.66
C ALA A 97 -10.42 -13.39 16.51
N GLU A 98 -11.27 -13.46 17.55
CA GLU A 98 -12.59 -12.83 17.55
C GLU A 98 -12.51 -11.31 17.35
N SER A 99 -11.53 -10.63 17.96
CA SER A 99 -11.38 -9.18 17.85
C SER A 99 -11.02 -8.75 16.42
N LEU A 100 -10.20 -9.55 15.72
CA LEU A 100 -9.86 -9.35 14.31
C LEU A 100 -11.07 -9.68 13.41
N GLU A 101 -11.75 -10.80 13.66
CA GLU A 101 -12.93 -11.23 12.90
C GLU A 101 -14.09 -10.24 13.02
N LYS A 102 -14.26 -9.59 14.17
CA LYS A 102 -15.28 -8.54 14.38
C LYS A 102 -14.83 -7.16 13.87
N GLY A 103 -13.56 -7.00 13.50
CA GLY A 103 -12.98 -5.71 13.11
C GLY A 103 -12.86 -4.71 14.27
N GLU A 104 -12.82 -5.20 15.52
CA GLU A 104 -12.61 -4.37 16.71
C GLU A 104 -11.18 -3.81 16.76
N VAL A 105 -10.22 -4.62 16.29
CA VAL A 105 -8.84 -4.20 16.07
C VAL A 105 -8.45 -4.45 14.61
N PRO A 106 -7.67 -3.56 13.99
CA PRO A 106 -7.28 -3.70 12.60
C PRO A 106 -6.24 -4.81 12.38
N ASN A 107 -5.36 -5.03 13.36
CA ASN A 107 -4.32 -6.05 13.34
C ASN A 107 -3.80 -6.35 14.75
N ILE A 108 -3.01 -7.43 14.87
CA ILE A 108 -2.33 -7.85 16.09
C ILE A 108 -0.86 -8.17 15.80
N GLU A 109 0.06 -7.59 16.59
CA GLU A 109 1.50 -7.90 16.55
C GLU A 109 1.77 -9.23 17.30
N LYS A 110 2.59 -10.10 16.72
CA LYS A 110 3.06 -11.37 17.32
C LYS A 110 4.54 -11.59 17.01
N ILE A 111 5.19 -12.41 17.84
CA ILE A 111 6.52 -12.95 17.53
C ILE A 111 6.34 -14.41 17.14
N MET A 112 6.77 -14.76 15.94
CA MET A 112 6.84 -16.14 15.45
C MET A 112 8.29 -16.59 15.34
N TYR A 113 8.52 -17.90 15.27
CA TYR A 113 9.84 -18.48 15.02
C TYR A 113 9.77 -19.24 13.71
N ASP A 114 10.77 -19.06 12.86
CA ASP A 114 10.88 -19.86 11.64
C ASP A 114 11.46 -21.26 11.91
N GLU A 115 11.63 -22.05 10.85
CA GLU A 115 12.16 -23.42 10.94
C GLU A 115 13.57 -23.49 11.55
N GLU A 116 14.33 -22.39 11.50
CA GLU A 116 15.68 -22.26 12.07
C GLU A 116 15.67 -21.70 13.51
N GLY A 117 14.48 -21.40 14.05
CA GLY A 117 14.31 -20.83 15.38
C GLY A 117 14.62 -19.33 15.46
N ILE A 118 14.68 -18.63 14.32
CA ILE A 118 14.91 -17.19 14.28
C ILE A 118 13.58 -16.46 14.55
N PRO A 119 13.53 -15.53 15.52
CA PRO A 119 12.32 -14.77 15.78
C PRO A 119 12.00 -13.82 14.63
N LYS A 120 10.71 -13.70 14.31
CA LYS A 120 10.13 -12.80 13.32
C LYS A 120 8.97 -12.05 13.95
N ASP A 121 9.05 -10.73 13.94
CA ASP A 121 7.92 -9.88 14.25
C ASP A 121 6.93 -9.95 13.09
N VAL A 122 5.69 -10.32 13.39
CA VAL A 122 4.63 -10.48 12.41
C VAL A 122 3.38 -9.71 12.82
N ILE A 123 2.64 -9.28 11.81
CA ILE A 123 1.33 -8.68 11.94
C ILE A 123 0.30 -9.67 11.46
N VAL A 124 -0.77 -9.84 12.23
CA VAL A 124 -1.92 -10.67 11.88
C VAL A 124 -3.10 -9.77 11.57
N GLU A 125 -3.65 -9.89 10.36
CA GLU A 125 -4.88 -9.25 9.92
C GLU A 125 -5.95 -10.30 9.60
N PHE A 126 -7.21 -9.87 9.57
CA PHE A 126 -8.30 -10.71 9.11
C PHE A 126 -8.93 -10.12 7.85
N ASP A 127 -8.90 -10.88 6.77
CA ASP A 127 -9.52 -10.55 5.51
C ASP A 127 -11.01 -10.92 5.55
N GLN A 128 -11.87 -9.90 5.69
CA GLN A 128 -13.33 -10.09 5.77
C GLN A 128 -13.92 -10.68 4.49
N GLU A 129 -13.29 -10.44 3.35
CA GLU A 129 -13.78 -10.90 2.05
C GLU A 129 -13.52 -12.39 1.86
N THR A 130 -12.32 -12.86 2.20
CA THR A 130 -11.95 -14.28 2.06
C THR A 130 -12.20 -15.10 3.33
N LYS A 131 -12.48 -14.43 4.46
CA LYS A 131 -12.56 -15.03 5.81
C LYS A 131 -11.29 -15.79 6.17
N GLU A 132 -10.15 -15.13 6.01
CA GLU A 132 -8.83 -15.71 6.22
C GLU A 132 -7.98 -14.79 7.09
N PHE A 133 -7.20 -15.39 7.99
CA PHE A 133 -6.14 -14.65 8.69
C PHE A 133 -4.91 -14.49 7.80
N ILE A 134 -4.43 -13.27 7.63
CA ILE A 134 -3.21 -12.96 6.90
C ILE A 134 -2.09 -12.71 7.91
N VAL A 135 -0.95 -13.39 7.73
CA VAL A 135 0.24 -13.22 8.56
C VAL A 135 1.34 -12.58 7.72
N ILE A 136 1.85 -11.43 8.16
CA ILE A 136 2.82 -10.62 7.42
C ILE A 136 4.05 -10.41 8.29
N ASP A 137 5.22 -10.72 7.75
CA ASP A 137 6.50 -10.38 8.37
C ASP A 137 6.74 -8.87 8.27
N GLU A 138 6.95 -8.21 9.41
CA GLU A 138 7.19 -6.76 9.48
C GLU A 138 8.39 -6.32 8.64
N ALA A 139 9.41 -7.17 8.50
CA ALA A 139 10.60 -6.87 7.70
C ALA A 139 10.30 -6.79 6.20
N ARG A 140 9.17 -7.34 5.75
CA ARG A 140 8.73 -7.31 4.34
C ARG A 140 7.79 -6.14 4.04
N ILE A 141 7.38 -5.38 5.04
CA ILE A 141 6.47 -4.24 4.86
C ILE A 141 7.24 -3.08 4.23
N LEU A 142 6.74 -2.63 3.08
CA LEU A 142 7.26 -1.48 2.36
C LEU A 142 6.72 -0.21 3.01
N VAL A 143 7.61 0.51 3.68
CA VAL A 143 7.27 1.77 4.36
C VAL A 143 7.49 2.93 3.39
N PRO A 144 6.46 3.75 3.10
CA PRO A 144 6.63 4.90 2.23
C PRO A 144 7.53 5.95 2.88
N ASP A 145 8.34 6.62 2.07
CA ASP A 145 9.15 7.76 2.55
C ASP A 145 8.31 9.00 2.82
N ARG A 146 7.25 9.18 2.02
CA ARG A 146 6.34 10.31 2.11
C ARG A 146 4.90 9.86 1.96
N ILE A 147 4.01 10.55 2.64
CA ILE A 147 2.56 10.49 2.45
C ILE A 147 2.11 11.94 2.29
N ASN A 148 1.33 12.23 1.25
CA ASN A 148 0.79 13.57 0.98
C ASN A 148 1.87 14.65 0.78
N GLY A 149 3.02 14.27 0.25
CA GLY A 149 4.18 15.15 0.10
C GLY A 149 4.98 15.38 1.39
N GLU A 150 4.45 15.01 2.56
CA GLU A 150 5.10 15.09 3.87
C GLU A 150 5.97 13.84 4.11
N TYR A 151 7.21 14.04 4.60
CA TYR A 151 8.10 12.93 4.97
C TYR A 151 7.69 12.30 6.29
N LEU A 152 7.67 10.97 6.33
CA LEU A 152 7.47 10.26 7.58
C LEU A 152 8.73 10.40 8.44
N SER A 153 8.53 10.82 9.68
CA SER A 153 9.56 10.72 10.72
C SER A 153 9.95 9.27 10.99
N LEU A 154 11.10 9.04 11.64
CA LEU A 154 11.53 7.70 12.00
C LEU A 154 10.49 6.97 12.87
N ASP A 155 9.88 7.66 13.83
CA ASP A 155 8.83 7.09 14.68
C ASP A 155 7.59 6.70 13.85
N GLN A 156 7.14 7.57 12.96
CA GLN A 156 6.02 7.25 12.06
C GLN A 156 6.34 6.07 11.14
N LYS A 157 7.57 5.96 10.61
CA LYS A 157 7.99 4.81 9.80
C LYS A 157 7.96 3.51 10.59
N GLU A 158 8.45 3.52 11.83
CA GLU A 158 8.39 2.35 12.71
C GLU A 158 6.95 1.98 13.08
N ARG A 159 6.11 2.96 13.40
CA ARG A 159 4.68 2.75 13.67
C ARG A 159 3.98 2.14 12.47
N TYR A 160 4.18 2.70 11.28
CA TYR A 160 3.59 2.17 10.05
C TYR A 160 4.05 0.73 9.79
N ARG A 161 5.35 0.43 9.97
CA ARG A 161 5.89 -0.94 9.83
C ARG A 161 5.22 -1.91 10.78
N LYS A 162 4.91 -1.48 12.00
CA LYS A 162 4.19 -2.26 13.03
C LYS A 162 2.68 -2.29 12.82
N GLY A 163 2.20 -1.85 11.66
CA GLY A 163 0.78 -1.77 11.35
C GLY A 163 0.02 -0.80 12.25
N LYS A 164 0.67 0.18 12.86
CA LYS A 164 0.02 1.19 13.70
C LYS A 164 -0.38 2.39 12.87
N GLU A 165 -1.42 3.05 13.34
CA GLU A 165 -1.87 4.31 12.76
C GLU A 165 -0.78 5.37 12.85
N VAL A 166 -0.61 6.08 11.74
CA VAL A 166 0.23 7.25 11.57
C VAL A 166 -0.67 8.41 11.19
N GLU A 167 -0.62 9.48 11.97
CA GLU A 167 -1.32 10.72 11.67
C GLU A 167 -0.37 11.69 10.97
N MET A 168 -0.86 12.29 9.90
CA MET A 168 -0.18 13.31 9.10
C MET A 168 -0.62 14.71 9.55
N SER A 169 0.14 15.75 9.18
CA SER A 169 -0.16 17.14 9.58
C SER A 169 -1.53 17.65 9.12
N ASP A 170 -2.07 17.12 8.03
CA ASP A 170 -3.38 17.45 7.48
C ASP A 170 -4.55 16.66 8.12
N GLY A 171 -4.29 15.90 9.19
CA GLY A 171 -5.25 15.03 9.88
C GLY A 171 -5.59 13.73 9.13
N THR A 172 -4.82 13.38 8.09
CA THR A 172 -4.92 12.07 7.45
C THR A 172 -4.34 11.01 8.36
N ILE A 173 -5.10 9.94 8.60
CA ILE A 173 -4.64 8.76 9.33
C ILE A 173 -4.42 7.66 8.30
N VAL A 174 -3.23 7.05 8.36
CA VAL A 174 -2.81 5.96 7.48
C VAL A 174 -2.27 4.80 8.29
N GLN A 175 -2.47 3.59 7.78
CA GLN A 175 -2.04 2.36 8.40
C GLN A 175 -1.65 1.38 7.29
N PHE A 176 -0.60 0.59 7.48
CA PHE A 176 -0.36 -0.56 6.61
C PHE A 176 -1.55 -1.52 6.68
N SER A 177 -1.92 -2.13 5.55
CA SER A 177 -2.85 -3.25 5.54
C SER A 177 -2.50 -4.23 4.42
N ALA A 178 -2.54 -5.52 4.71
CA ALA A 178 -2.32 -6.59 3.75
C ALA A 178 -3.61 -7.10 3.11
N THR A 179 -4.76 -6.73 3.67
CA THR A 179 -6.09 -7.05 3.12
C THR A 179 -6.46 -6.12 1.96
N GLU A 180 -6.02 -4.86 2.03
CA GLU A 180 -6.25 -3.84 1.02
C GLU A 180 -5.32 -4.03 -0.18
N GLN A 181 -5.87 -3.91 -1.40
CA GLN A 181 -5.11 -4.05 -2.64
C GLN A 181 -3.94 -3.04 -2.72
N GLU A 182 -4.16 -1.85 -2.18
CA GLU A 182 -3.22 -0.74 -2.12
C GLU A 182 -2.20 -0.85 -0.99
N GLY A 183 -2.31 -1.85 -0.11
CA GLY A 183 -1.37 -2.02 0.98
C GLY A 183 -1.52 -1.00 2.12
N ILE A 184 -2.52 -0.11 2.04
CA ILE A 184 -2.71 1.02 2.94
C ILE A 184 -4.21 1.20 3.23
N ARG A 185 -4.55 1.33 4.51
CA ARG A 185 -5.84 1.82 4.96
C ARG A 185 -5.73 3.31 5.30
N SER A 186 -6.73 4.10 4.89
CA SER A 186 -6.80 5.53 5.23
C SER A 186 -8.21 5.98 5.56
N ASN A 187 -8.32 6.92 6.51
CA ASN A 187 -9.58 7.58 6.86
C ASN A 187 -10.13 8.54 5.78
N LYS A 188 -9.37 8.80 4.71
CA LYS A 188 -9.77 9.70 3.63
C LYS A 188 -9.59 9.03 2.25
N LEU A 189 -10.69 8.67 1.61
CA LEU A 189 -10.73 7.91 0.33
C LEU A 189 -9.97 8.57 -0.84
N ALA A 190 -9.90 9.90 -0.91
CA ALA A 190 -9.22 10.62 -2.01
C ALA A 190 -7.70 10.40 -2.06
N LEU A 191 -7.12 9.80 -1.01
CA LEU A 191 -5.67 9.72 -0.79
C LEU A 191 -5.03 8.43 -1.31
N ILE A 192 -5.78 7.33 -1.30
CA ILE A 192 -5.35 6.02 -1.80
C ILE A 192 -4.86 6.13 -3.26
N ALA A 193 -5.57 6.92 -4.09
CA ALA A 193 -5.22 7.15 -5.50
C ALA A 193 -3.96 8.02 -5.69
N SER A 194 -3.79 9.09 -4.89
CA SER A 194 -2.74 10.08 -5.11
C SER A 194 -1.33 9.59 -4.75
N VAL A 195 -1.17 8.84 -3.66
CA VAL A 195 0.17 8.40 -3.23
C VAL A 195 0.73 7.32 -4.15
N LEU A 196 -0.15 6.48 -4.72
CA LEU A 196 0.24 5.31 -5.50
C LEU A 196 0.37 5.60 -7.00
N ILE A 197 -0.52 6.41 -7.60
CA ILE A 197 -0.56 6.55 -9.07
C ILE A 197 0.49 7.56 -9.57
N ASP A 198 0.64 8.70 -8.90
CA ASP A 198 1.39 9.84 -9.43
C ASP A 198 2.38 10.46 -8.43
N GLY A 199 2.49 9.89 -7.23
CA GLY A 199 3.38 10.40 -6.17
C GLY A 199 2.84 11.63 -5.43
N GLY A 200 1.53 11.88 -5.49
CA GLY A 200 0.82 12.90 -4.73
C GLY A 200 0.23 14.04 -5.55
N LEU A 201 0.34 14.02 -6.88
CA LEU A 201 -0.18 15.08 -7.77
C LEU A 201 -1.71 15.17 -7.71
N SER A 202 -2.41 14.04 -7.67
CA SER A 202 -3.87 14.02 -7.51
C SER A 202 -4.31 14.60 -6.17
N PHE A 203 -3.49 14.47 -5.12
CA PHE A 203 -3.74 15.10 -3.82
C PHE A 203 -3.57 16.62 -3.90
N VAL A 204 -2.52 17.09 -4.58
CA VAL A 204 -2.30 18.53 -4.82
C VAL A 204 -3.46 19.13 -5.63
N LEU A 205 -3.96 18.44 -6.66
CA LEU A 205 -5.15 18.85 -7.41
C LEU A 205 -6.41 18.89 -6.54
N TYR A 206 -6.64 17.85 -5.74
CA TYR A 206 -7.78 17.79 -4.81
C TYR A 206 -7.73 18.91 -3.76
N GLN A 207 -6.55 19.18 -3.18
CA GLN A 207 -6.29 20.32 -2.29
C GLN A 207 -6.58 21.65 -2.99
N GLY A 208 -6.04 21.84 -4.20
CA GLY A 208 -6.26 23.05 -5.00
C GLY A 208 -7.74 23.29 -5.31
N LEU A 209 -8.49 22.24 -5.68
CA LEU A 209 -9.93 22.32 -5.91
C LEU A 209 -10.70 22.60 -4.61
N ASN A 210 -10.40 21.94 -3.50
CA ASN A 210 -11.04 22.20 -2.21
C ASN A 210 -10.83 23.64 -1.72
N TYR A 211 -9.65 24.19 -1.98
CA TYR A 211 -9.32 25.58 -1.68
C TYR A 211 -10.10 26.55 -2.59
N LEU A 212 -10.16 26.28 -3.91
CA LEU A 212 -10.97 27.04 -4.88
C LEU A 212 -12.48 27.00 -4.56
N PHE A 213 -12.97 25.90 -4.02
CA PHE A 213 -14.37 25.71 -3.64
C PHE A 213 -14.67 26.09 -2.18
N GLY A 214 -13.72 26.71 -1.47
CA GLY A 214 -13.99 27.47 -0.24
C GLY A 214 -14.45 26.67 0.97
N LYS A 215 -13.99 25.41 1.14
CA LYS A 215 -14.17 24.72 2.43
C LYS A 215 -13.23 25.33 3.48
N LYS A 216 -13.73 26.36 4.16
CA LYS A 216 -13.06 27.08 5.25
C LYS A 216 -12.55 26.15 6.36
N GLN A 217 -11.24 25.97 6.45
CA GLN A 217 -10.55 25.76 7.72
C GLN A 217 -9.34 26.70 7.76
N HIS A 218 -9.48 27.73 8.60
CA HIS A 218 -8.49 28.69 9.12
C HIS A 218 -7.39 29.20 8.17
N ASP A 219 -7.64 30.39 7.65
CA ASP A 219 -6.75 31.26 6.89
C ASP A 219 -5.57 31.78 7.74
N GLU A 220 -4.37 31.23 7.52
CA GLU A 220 -3.07 31.93 7.53
C GLU A 220 -2.07 31.22 6.58
N ASP A 221 -2.22 29.90 6.43
CA ASP A 221 -1.37 29.04 5.59
C ASP A 221 -1.71 29.07 4.08
N ALA A 222 -2.90 29.54 3.75
CA ALA A 222 -3.48 29.54 2.41
C ALA A 222 -2.69 30.35 1.36
N ASP A 223 -2.07 31.46 1.76
CA ASP A 223 -1.28 32.33 0.88
C ASP A 223 0.13 31.78 0.60
N VAL A 224 0.66 30.94 1.50
CA VAL A 224 1.99 30.33 1.34
C VAL A 224 1.89 29.12 0.41
N TYR A 225 0.92 28.24 0.65
CA TYR A 225 0.74 27.03 -0.16
C TYR A 225 0.23 27.32 -1.57
N SER A 226 -0.54 28.40 -1.79
CA SER A 226 -0.95 28.81 -3.15
C SER A 226 0.23 29.31 -3.98
N LYS A 227 1.19 30.03 -3.40
CA LYS A 227 2.41 30.45 -4.09
C LYS A 227 3.29 29.27 -4.48
N ASP A 228 3.47 28.32 -3.57
CA ASP A 228 4.27 27.12 -3.83
C ASP A 228 3.60 26.26 -4.91
N TYR A 229 2.26 26.15 -4.91
CA TYR A 229 1.48 25.49 -5.98
C TYR A 229 1.74 26.08 -7.37
N TYR A 230 1.66 27.40 -7.53
CA TYR A 230 1.93 28.04 -8.82
C TYR A 230 3.40 27.92 -9.23
N THR A 231 4.30 27.91 -8.24
CA THR A 231 5.74 27.73 -8.47
C THR A 231 6.03 26.31 -8.98
N ASP A 232 5.42 25.29 -8.38
CA ASP A 232 5.58 23.90 -8.79
C ASP A 232 4.95 23.63 -10.16
N LEU A 233 3.78 24.21 -10.47
CA LEU A 233 3.16 24.17 -11.80
C LEU A 233 4.03 24.81 -12.88
N GLU A 234 4.61 25.98 -12.58
CA GLU A 234 5.49 26.68 -13.52
C GLU A 234 6.77 25.89 -13.77
N ASN A 235 7.33 25.27 -12.73
CA ASN A 235 8.49 24.38 -12.85
C ASN A 235 8.17 23.14 -13.69
N LEU A 236 6.95 22.59 -13.57
CA LEU A 236 6.48 21.43 -14.32
C LEU A 236 6.29 21.76 -15.81
N GLU A 237 5.62 22.87 -16.12
CA GLU A 237 5.47 23.35 -17.49
C GLU A 237 6.84 23.64 -18.14
N GLN A 238 7.78 24.22 -17.38
CA GLN A 238 9.11 24.49 -17.88
C GLN A 238 9.95 23.21 -18.09
N GLN A 239 9.72 22.16 -17.31
CA GLN A 239 10.41 20.88 -17.45
C GLN A 239 9.83 20.01 -18.57
N GLU A 240 8.51 19.94 -18.72
CA GLU A 240 7.86 19.25 -19.85
C GLU A 240 8.25 19.88 -21.20
N ARG A 241 8.39 21.21 -21.25
CA ARG A 241 8.87 21.92 -22.45
C ARG A 241 10.35 21.68 -22.75
N ARG A 242 11.15 21.23 -21.76
CA ARG A 242 12.60 21.03 -21.91
C ARG A 242 13.01 19.58 -22.16
N GLY A 243 12.12 18.60 -21.96
CA GLY A 243 12.36 17.20 -22.32
C GLY A 243 13.55 16.56 -21.59
N GLU A 244 13.91 17.04 -20.40
CA GLU A 244 15.04 16.49 -19.63
C GLU A 244 14.58 15.44 -18.60
N PRO A 245 15.36 14.35 -18.38
CA PRO A 245 15.04 13.35 -17.36
C PRO A 245 15.36 13.88 -15.94
N PHE A 246 14.57 13.41 -14.96
CA PHE A 246 14.63 13.81 -13.55
C PHE A 246 16.07 13.88 -12.98
N ALA A 247 16.56 15.10 -12.74
CA ALA A 247 17.77 15.34 -11.95
C ALA A 247 17.38 15.79 -10.53
N ARG A 248 17.87 15.05 -9.52
CA ARG A 248 17.75 15.42 -8.09
C ARG A 248 18.43 16.77 -7.85
N GLN A 249 17.69 17.76 -7.34
CA GLN A 249 18.32 18.97 -6.78
C GLN A 249 18.91 18.68 -5.38
N PRO A 250 20.07 19.26 -5.03
CA PRO A 250 20.77 18.99 -3.79
C PRO A 250 20.16 19.74 -2.59
N ASP A 251 20.31 19.12 -1.41
CA ASP A 251 19.85 19.59 -0.10
C ASP A 251 20.20 21.07 0.16
N LYS A 252 19.18 21.91 0.38
CA LYS A 252 19.38 23.25 0.93
C LYS A 252 19.41 23.16 2.46
N GLN A 253 20.63 23.28 3.00
CA GLN A 253 20.92 23.44 4.43
C GLN A 253 20.18 24.65 5.02
N TYR A 254 19.41 24.43 6.08
CA TYR A 254 18.79 25.49 6.87
C TYR A 254 19.85 26.21 7.71
N SER A 255 20.27 27.41 7.31
CA SER A 255 21.03 28.32 8.17
C SER A 255 20.08 28.98 9.18
N ARG A 256 20.09 28.54 10.43
CA ARG A 256 19.44 29.22 11.56
C ARG A 256 20.24 30.48 11.93
N THR A 257 19.68 31.67 11.72
CA THR A 257 20.27 32.92 12.21
C THR A 257 19.56 33.35 13.49
N TYR A 258 20.30 33.39 14.60
CA TYR A 258 19.87 33.96 15.88
C TYR A 258 19.86 35.49 15.79
N THR A 259 18.70 36.12 16.01
CA THR A 259 18.63 37.58 16.17
C THR A 259 18.78 37.94 17.64
N ARG A 260 19.91 38.55 17.97
CA ARG A 260 20.26 39.10 19.29
C ARG A 260 19.59 40.46 19.44
N SER A 261 18.68 40.62 20.42
CA SER A 261 18.11 41.90 20.80
C SER A 261 19.17 42.80 21.43
N GLY A 262 19.29 44.03 20.92
CA GLY A 262 20.22 45.06 21.37
C GLY A 262 19.61 46.44 21.19
N SER A 263 19.08 46.93 22.32
CA SER A 263 18.77 48.29 22.78
C SER A 263 19.03 49.49 21.87
N ARG A 264 18.05 50.41 21.86
CA ARG A 264 18.22 51.80 22.32
C ARG A 264 16.97 52.27 23.06
#